data_AF-A0A433Q467-F1
#
_entry.id   AF-A0A433Q467-F1
#
_cell.length_a   1.000
_cell.length_b   1.000
_cell.length_c   1.000
_cell.angle_alpha   90.00
_cell.angle_beta   90.00
_cell.angle_gamma   90.00
#
_symmetry.space_group_name_H-M   'P 1'
#
loop_
_entity.id
_entity.type
_entity.pdbx_description
1 polymer ?
#
loop_
_entity_poly.entity_id
_entity_poly.type
_entity_poly.pdbx_seq_one_letter_code
_entity_poly.pdbx_strand_id
1 'polypeptide(L)'
;METSTMEINNERCPLCPEEQAPLVARLDTWLMCDICEIWYHNSCLGLTAEECDRFDQYHCARCESAHGPSTCNLGTTPSNKKLQRKSSREHIKLNYADLDNGLAADEHVWGKILASKRFLSDTFPRKCGDEVTIAWVYETGMRQPFIVESPEGLDMRMPDPSLSVRDVSVLVGEWGDLFRVDSAGMLESKTKRISNIYILDVATQQELSGWTLSSWAAFFHDPARSKIRNVISLEMSGTELARQIVRPRIKHPHLTVHPLRSLRRELDWADHMWPPELKKTEYPKVQLYCLMSVKDSYTDFHIDFGGTSVFYHILSGAKTFYFIPPSEKNLKKYERWNNSFNQAGTFFADEVKDCYRVELKARNTM
;
A
#
# COMPACT_ATOMS: atom_id res chain seq x y z
N MET A 1 -26.72 -34.81 -30.44
CA MET A 1 -26.46 -35.21 -29.04
C MET A 1 -25.68 -34.07 -28.43
N GLU A 2 -26.41 -33.17 -27.79
CA GLU A 2 -25.90 -31.90 -27.28
C GLU A 2 -25.11 -32.13 -25.99
N THR A 3 -23.85 -31.71 -25.99
CA THR A 3 -23.04 -31.51 -24.79
C THR A 3 -23.32 -30.12 -24.26
N SER A 4 -24.15 -30.03 -23.21
CA SER A 4 -24.36 -28.79 -22.46
C SER A 4 -23.28 -28.67 -21.38
N THR A 5 -22.35 -27.75 -21.58
CA THR A 5 -21.44 -27.24 -20.56
C THR A 5 -22.23 -26.35 -19.61
N MET A 6 -22.40 -26.78 -18.36
CA MET A 6 -22.98 -25.95 -17.30
C MET A 6 -21.97 -24.84 -16.92
N GLU A 7 -22.25 -23.63 -17.38
CA GLU A 7 -21.64 -22.40 -16.83
C GLU A 7 -22.12 -22.24 -15.38
N ILE A 8 -21.21 -22.36 -14.42
CA ILE A 8 -21.49 -22.08 -13.01
C ILE A 8 -21.47 -20.56 -12.85
N ASN A 9 -22.65 -19.97 -12.71
CA ASN A 9 -22.81 -18.54 -12.49
C ASN A 9 -22.43 -18.22 -11.03
N ASN A 10 -21.26 -17.62 -10.80
CA ASN A 10 -20.66 -17.35 -9.48
C ASN A 10 -21.39 -16.28 -8.64
N GLU A 11 -22.50 -15.72 -9.12
CA GLU A 11 -23.24 -14.64 -8.46
C GLU A 11 -24.49 -15.13 -7.69
N ARG A 12 -24.72 -16.44 -7.60
CA ARG A 12 -25.93 -16.99 -6.94
C ARG A 12 -25.59 -18.05 -5.90
N CYS A 13 -26.11 -17.87 -4.69
CA CYS A 13 -26.09 -18.90 -3.65
C CYS A 13 -26.89 -20.14 -4.11
N PRO A 14 -26.28 -21.34 -4.24
CA PRO A 14 -26.96 -22.54 -4.73
C PRO A 14 -28.04 -23.09 -3.79
N LEU A 15 -28.10 -22.61 -2.56
CA LEU A 15 -29.04 -23.05 -1.52
C LEU A 15 -30.23 -22.09 -1.35
N CYS A 16 -30.24 -20.97 -2.09
CA CYS A 16 -31.29 -19.96 -1.96
C CYS A 16 -32.50 -20.30 -2.86
N PRO A 17 -33.75 -20.33 -2.33
CA PRO A 17 -34.94 -20.50 -3.16
C PRO A 17 -35.12 -19.29 -4.09
N GLU A 18 -35.40 -19.53 -5.38
CA GLU A 18 -35.47 -18.50 -6.43
C GLU A 18 -36.47 -17.36 -6.12
N GLU A 19 -37.49 -17.61 -5.29
CA GLU A 19 -38.52 -16.63 -4.93
C GLU A 19 -38.09 -15.62 -3.82
N GLN A 20 -36.98 -15.84 -3.11
CA GLN A 20 -36.52 -14.98 -2.00
C GLN A 20 -35.11 -14.39 -2.19
N ALA A 21 -34.41 -14.78 -3.26
CA ALA A 21 -33.03 -14.36 -3.55
C ALA A 21 -32.76 -12.84 -3.47
N PRO A 22 -33.63 -11.92 -3.93
CA PRO A 22 -33.32 -10.49 -3.91
C PRO A 22 -33.36 -9.84 -2.52
N LEU A 23 -34.15 -10.39 -1.58
CA LEU A 23 -34.31 -9.84 -0.23
C LEU A 23 -33.24 -10.37 0.72
N VAL A 24 -32.88 -11.64 0.57
CA VAL A 24 -31.88 -12.35 1.39
C VAL A 24 -30.46 -11.85 1.08
N ALA A 25 -30.14 -11.61 -0.20
CA ALA A 25 -28.82 -11.13 -0.62
C ALA A 25 -28.43 -9.73 -0.10
N ARG A 26 -29.39 -8.91 0.35
CA ARG A 26 -29.15 -7.53 0.83
C ARG A 26 -28.83 -7.43 2.32
N LEU A 27 -29.11 -8.46 3.11
CA LEU A 27 -29.00 -8.43 4.58
C LEU A 27 -28.05 -9.50 5.13
N ASP A 28 -27.70 -10.49 4.32
CA ASP A 28 -26.91 -11.63 4.77
C ASP A 28 -25.40 -11.47 4.53
N THR A 29 -24.64 -12.05 5.45
CA THR A 29 -23.19 -12.26 5.31
C THR A 29 -22.97 -13.45 4.38
N TRP A 30 -22.05 -13.30 3.43
CA TRP A 30 -21.71 -14.35 2.48
C TRP A 30 -20.46 -15.12 2.92
N LEU A 31 -20.47 -16.44 2.74
CA LEU A 31 -19.37 -17.34 3.09
C LEU A 31 -18.97 -18.15 1.85
N MET A 32 -17.69 -18.10 1.49
CA MET A 32 -17.14 -18.84 0.36
C MET A 32 -16.56 -20.18 0.83
N CYS A 33 -16.82 -21.25 0.08
CA CYS A 33 -16.13 -22.52 0.31
C CYS A 33 -14.68 -22.46 -0.20
N ASP A 34 -13.69 -22.78 0.65
CA ASP A 34 -12.25 -22.76 0.31
C ASP A 34 -11.82 -23.81 -0.71
N ILE A 35 -12.67 -24.80 -1.00
CA ILE A 35 -12.36 -25.89 -1.94
C ILE A 35 -12.96 -25.62 -3.32
N CYS A 36 -14.24 -25.25 -3.37
CA CYS A 36 -14.96 -25.07 -4.63
C CYS A 36 -15.20 -23.61 -5.01
N GLU A 37 -14.79 -22.66 -4.18
CA GLU A 37 -14.90 -21.21 -4.39
C GLU A 37 -16.34 -20.70 -4.62
N ILE A 38 -17.34 -21.52 -4.26
CA ILE A 38 -18.76 -21.17 -4.36
C ILE A 38 -19.18 -20.40 -3.09
N TRP A 39 -19.91 -19.32 -3.30
CA TRP A 39 -20.45 -18.46 -2.26
C TRP A 39 -21.85 -18.90 -1.80
N TYR A 40 -22.06 -18.89 -0.50
CA TYR A 40 -23.32 -19.24 0.17
C TYR A 40 -23.74 -18.13 1.14
N HIS A 41 -25.04 -17.90 1.30
CA HIS A 41 -25.52 -17.03 2.38
C HIS A 41 -25.39 -17.74 3.73
N ASN A 42 -25.01 -17.02 4.78
CA ASN A 42 -24.99 -17.53 6.16
C ASN A 42 -26.36 -18.11 6.56
N SER A 43 -27.47 -17.44 6.23
CA SER A 43 -28.82 -17.92 6.52
C SER A 43 -29.16 -19.23 5.82
N CYS A 44 -28.71 -19.39 4.57
CA CYS A 44 -28.91 -20.62 3.77
C CYS A 44 -28.07 -21.79 4.31
N LEU A 45 -26.99 -21.49 5.04
CA LEU A 45 -26.20 -22.47 5.77
C LEU A 45 -26.70 -22.72 7.20
N GLY A 46 -27.73 -22.00 7.65
CA GLY A 46 -28.22 -22.06 9.02
C GLY A 46 -27.23 -21.48 10.05
N LEU A 47 -26.33 -20.60 9.61
CA LEU A 47 -25.30 -19.95 10.43
C LEU A 47 -25.69 -18.51 10.73
N THR A 48 -25.36 -18.02 11.92
CA THR A 48 -25.39 -16.57 12.18
C THR A 48 -24.11 -15.91 11.64
N ALA A 49 -24.12 -14.58 11.47
CA ALA A 49 -22.92 -13.83 11.07
C ALA A 49 -21.74 -14.08 12.03
N GLU A 50 -21.98 -14.06 13.34
CA GLU A 50 -20.96 -14.35 14.37
C GLU A 50 -20.38 -15.76 14.27
N GLU A 51 -21.16 -16.73 13.76
CA GLU A 51 -20.67 -18.10 13.56
C GLU A 51 -19.83 -18.24 12.29
N CYS A 52 -20.16 -17.46 11.25
CA CYS A 52 -19.35 -17.37 10.04
C CYS A 52 -17.94 -16.87 10.35
N ASP A 53 -17.82 -15.90 11.27
CA ASP A 53 -16.55 -15.32 11.70
C ASP A 53 -15.62 -16.33 12.43
N ARG A 54 -16.15 -17.48 12.86
CA ARG A 54 -15.37 -18.52 13.56
C ARG A 54 -14.65 -19.48 12.62
N PHE A 55 -15.03 -19.53 11.33
CA PHE A 55 -14.40 -20.42 10.37
C PHE A 55 -13.02 -19.88 9.95
N ASP A 56 -12.00 -20.72 10.07
CA ASP A 56 -10.66 -20.49 9.53
C ASP A 56 -10.58 -20.98 8.08
N GLN A 57 -11.18 -22.14 7.81
CA GLN A 57 -11.50 -22.62 6.46
C GLN A 57 -12.91 -23.18 6.47
N TYR A 58 -13.76 -22.69 5.56
CA TYR A 58 -15.11 -23.17 5.39
C TYR A 58 -15.18 -24.17 4.23
N HIS A 59 -15.60 -25.40 4.53
CA HIS A 59 -15.91 -26.40 3.53
C HIS A 59 -17.43 -26.58 3.46
N CYS A 60 -18.00 -26.39 2.28
CA CYS A 60 -19.42 -26.68 2.09
C CYS A 60 -19.70 -28.19 2.22
N ALA A 61 -20.95 -28.56 2.50
CA ALA A 61 -21.34 -29.97 2.70
C ALA A 61 -20.92 -30.92 1.56
N ARG A 62 -20.76 -30.41 0.33
CA ARG A 62 -20.25 -31.19 -0.81
C ARG A 62 -18.76 -31.48 -0.67
N CYS A 63 -17.98 -30.48 -0.27
CA CYS A 63 -16.54 -30.56 -0.15
C CYS A 63 -16.09 -31.27 1.13
N GLU A 64 -16.91 -31.21 2.19
CA GLU A 64 -16.61 -31.85 3.48
C GLU A 64 -16.31 -33.34 3.34
N SER A 65 -17.08 -34.05 2.51
CA SER A 65 -16.93 -35.50 2.31
C SER A 65 -15.57 -35.91 1.69
N ALA A 66 -14.96 -35.04 0.89
CA ALA A 66 -13.71 -35.30 0.18
C ALA A 66 -12.49 -34.62 0.82
N HIS A 67 -12.70 -33.50 1.51
CA HIS A 67 -11.64 -32.63 2.03
C HIS A 67 -11.65 -32.47 3.56
N GLY A 68 -12.57 -33.13 4.25
CA GLY A 68 -12.73 -33.06 5.70
C GLY A 68 -13.60 -31.87 6.14
N PRO A 69 -13.99 -31.82 7.42
CA PRO A 69 -14.86 -30.76 7.95
C PRO A 69 -14.18 -29.39 7.92
N SER A 70 -14.98 -28.33 7.95
CA SER A 70 -14.51 -26.95 8.12
C SER A 70 -13.65 -26.82 9.37
N THR A 71 -12.58 -26.02 9.28
CA THR A 71 -11.74 -25.70 10.43
C THR A 71 -12.23 -24.42 11.07
N CYS A 72 -12.34 -24.42 12.39
CA CYS A 72 -12.72 -23.22 13.16
C CYS A 72 -11.56 -22.78 14.03
N ASN A 73 -11.42 -21.47 14.23
CA ASN A 73 -10.54 -20.88 15.22
C ASN A 73 -11.11 -21.07 16.63
N LEU A 74 -11.15 -22.32 17.11
CA LEU A 74 -11.46 -22.62 18.50
C LEU A 74 -10.22 -22.30 19.34
N GLY A 75 -10.31 -21.22 20.10
CA GLY A 75 -9.50 -21.05 21.31
C GLY A 75 -9.55 -22.34 22.14
N THR A 76 -8.42 -23.04 22.17
CA THR A 76 -8.05 -24.17 23.03
C THR A 76 -9.11 -24.64 24.03
N THR A 77 -9.79 -25.75 23.74
CA THR A 77 -10.36 -26.60 24.79
C THR A 77 -9.24 -27.37 25.52
N PRO A 78 -9.37 -27.67 26.83
CA PRO A 78 -8.25 -28.06 27.69
C PRO A 78 -7.92 -29.56 27.66
N SER A 79 -8.02 -30.21 26.51
CA SER A 79 -7.83 -31.67 26.43
C SER A 79 -7.27 -32.14 25.09
N ASN A 80 -6.04 -31.71 24.75
CA ASN A 80 -5.03 -32.56 24.11
C ASN A 80 -3.70 -31.80 23.92
N LYS A 81 -2.92 -31.69 25.00
CA LYS A 81 -1.50 -31.30 24.91
C LYS A 81 -0.71 -32.48 24.34
N LYS A 82 -0.42 -32.47 23.04
CA LYS A 82 0.77 -33.15 22.49
C LYS A 82 1.83 -32.10 22.15
N LEU A 83 2.70 -31.91 23.13
CA LEU A 83 4.07 -31.37 23.10
C LEU A 83 4.59 -30.95 21.71
N GLN A 84 4.46 -29.66 21.38
CA GLN A 84 5.43 -29.00 20.53
C GLN A 84 6.38 -28.19 21.42
N ARG A 85 7.69 -28.45 21.29
CA ARG A 85 8.76 -27.74 22.00
C ARG A 85 8.66 -26.24 21.70
N LYS A 86 8.19 -25.46 22.67
CA LYS A 86 8.23 -23.99 22.60
C LYS A 86 9.64 -23.52 22.98
N SER A 87 10.30 -22.79 22.08
CA SER A 87 11.45 -21.97 22.45
C SER A 87 10.99 -20.90 23.45
N SER A 88 11.72 -20.75 24.55
CA SER A 88 11.46 -19.78 25.62
C SER A 88 11.82 -18.35 25.21
N ARG A 89 11.11 -17.80 24.23
CA ARG A 89 11.07 -16.35 24.00
C ARG A 89 9.67 -15.88 24.37
N GLU A 90 9.63 -14.99 25.35
CA GLU A 90 8.44 -14.30 25.79
C GLU A 90 7.95 -13.41 24.62
N HIS A 91 7.01 -13.93 23.84
CA HIS A 91 6.29 -13.12 22.86
C HIS A 91 5.28 -12.30 23.65
N ILE A 92 5.40 -10.97 23.56
CA ILE A 92 4.34 -10.05 23.94
C ILE A 92 3.12 -10.46 23.10
N LYS A 93 2.11 -11.06 23.74
CA LYS A 93 0.80 -11.30 23.12
C LYS A 93 0.06 -9.96 23.08
N LEU A 94 0.31 -9.18 22.03
CA LEU A 94 -0.54 -8.04 21.70
C LEU A 94 -1.82 -8.57 21.04
N ASN A 95 -2.98 -8.16 21.57
CA ASN A 95 -4.28 -8.52 21.03
C ASN A 95 -4.66 -7.53 19.93
N TYR A 96 -4.31 -7.85 18.70
CA TYR A 96 -4.57 -7.01 17.54
C TYR A 96 -6.05 -6.97 17.13
N ALA A 97 -6.89 -7.88 17.63
CA ALA A 97 -8.33 -7.88 17.37
C ALA A 97 -9.05 -6.62 17.89
N ASP A 98 -8.46 -5.92 18.89
CA ASP A 98 -9.01 -4.67 19.41
C ASP A 98 -8.81 -3.48 18.43
N LEU A 99 -7.91 -3.60 17.44
CA LEU A 99 -7.63 -2.57 16.43
C LEU A 99 -8.70 -2.51 15.33
N ASP A 100 -9.29 -3.65 14.98
CA ASP A 100 -10.28 -3.77 13.88
C ASP A 100 -11.58 -3.01 14.19
N ASN A 101 -11.93 -2.91 15.47
CA ASN A 101 -13.09 -2.15 15.95
C ASN A 101 -12.87 -0.61 16.01
N GLY A 102 -11.77 -0.09 15.46
CA GLY A 102 -11.46 1.35 15.45
C GLY A 102 -11.12 1.94 16.82
N LEU A 103 -10.94 1.10 17.84
CA LEU A 103 -10.53 1.46 19.19
C LEU A 103 -9.08 1.05 19.42
N ALA A 104 -8.16 1.62 18.65
CA ALA A 104 -6.74 1.46 18.96
C ALA A 104 -6.47 2.06 20.36
N ALA A 105 -6.34 1.18 21.36
CA ALA A 105 -6.04 1.58 22.74
C ALA A 105 -4.64 2.23 22.86
N ASP A 106 -3.77 2.02 21.87
CA ASP A 106 -2.38 2.46 21.86
C ASP A 106 -1.94 3.01 20.50
N GLU A 107 -1.73 4.32 20.42
CA GLU A 107 -1.22 5.01 19.21
C GLU A 107 0.15 4.49 18.76
N HIS A 108 0.97 3.98 19.67
CA HIS A 108 2.35 3.58 19.41
C HIS A 108 2.50 2.08 19.20
N VAL A 109 1.39 1.37 18.98
CA VAL A 109 1.35 -0.10 18.84
C VAL A 109 2.39 -0.61 17.82
N TRP A 110 2.47 0.01 16.64
CA TRP A 110 3.39 -0.38 15.58
C TRP A 110 4.86 -0.19 15.95
N GLY A 111 5.19 0.88 16.67
CA GLY A 111 6.54 1.10 17.19
C GLY A 111 6.98 -0.01 18.15
N LYS A 112 6.08 -0.45 19.05
CA LYS A 112 6.32 -1.55 19.99
C LYS A 112 6.49 -2.89 19.25
N ILE A 113 5.64 -3.13 18.25
CA ILE A 113 5.72 -4.32 17.40
C ILE A 113 7.09 -4.36 16.73
N LEU A 114 7.46 -3.33 15.99
CA LEU A 114 8.74 -3.27 15.27
C LEU A 114 9.94 -3.45 16.21
N ALA A 115 9.91 -2.83 17.39
CA ALA A 115 10.97 -2.97 18.39
C ALA A 115 11.09 -4.40 18.97
N SER A 116 10.02 -5.18 18.96
CA SER A 116 10.01 -6.58 19.41
C SER A 116 10.56 -7.57 18.37
N LYS A 117 10.69 -7.14 17.11
CA LYS A 117 11.10 -8.00 16.00
C LYS A 117 12.59 -7.91 15.72
N ARG A 118 13.11 -8.94 15.03
CA ARG A 118 14.47 -8.96 14.49
C ARG A 118 14.39 -9.07 12.98
N PHE A 119 15.01 -8.10 12.30
CA PHE A 119 15.06 -8.05 10.85
C PHE A 119 16.49 -8.31 10.38
N LEU A 120 16.63 -8.80 9.16
CA LEU A 120 17.92 -8.96 8.51
C LEU A 120 18.44 -7.59 8.07
N SER A 121 19.75 -7.41 8.15
CA SER A 121 20.40 -6.31 7.43
C SER A 121 20.35 -6.61 5.94
N ASP A 122 20.10 -5.57 5.14
CA ASP A 122 20.03 -5.73 3.70
C ASP A 122 21.45 -5.84 3.08
N THR A 123 21.51 -6.48 1.91
CA THR A 123 22.73 -6.57 1.09
C THR A 123 22.53 -5.90 -0.27
N PHE A 124 21.61 -4.93 -0.35
CA PHE A 124 21.24 -4.30 -1.61
C PHE A 124 22.39 -3.47 -2.20
N PRO A 125 22.51 -3.34 -3.53
CA PRO A 125 23.56 -2.54 -4.13
C PRO A 125 23.45 -1.08 -3.69
N ARG A 126 24.57 -0.49 -3.26
CA ARG A 126 24.71 0.97 -3.12
C ARG A 126 25.37 1.48 -4.38
N LYS A 127 24.77 2.45 -5.06
CA LYS A 127 25.21 2.95 -6.36
C LYS A 127 25.41 4.46 -6.36
N CYS A 128 26.36 4.92 -7.16
CA CYS A 128 26.39 6.31 -7.60
C CYS A 128 25.37 6.52 -8.70
N GLY A 129 24.79 7.72 -8.83
CA GLY A 129 23.75 7.99 -9.84
C GLY A 129 24.22 7.71 -11.27
N ASP A 130 25.50 7.97 -11.59
CA ASP A 130 26.10 7.67 -12.90
C ASP A 130 26.13 6.19 -13.26
N GLU A 131 26.08 5.29 -12.28
CA GLU A 131 26.08 3.84 -12.49
C GLU A 131 24.68 3.29 -12.81
N VAL A 132 23.63 4.08 -12.60
CA VAL A 132 22.23 3.70 -12.84
C VAL A 132 21.91 3.86 -14.32
N THR A 133 22.38 2.90 -15.10
CA THR A 133 22.26 2.89 -16.58
C THR A 133 21.29 1.82 -17.07
N ILE A 134 20.76 2.00 -18.28
CA ILE A 134 19.90 0.99 -18.92
C ILE A 134 20.65 -0.32 -19.18
N ALA A 135 21.95 -0.26 -19.46
CA ALA A 135 22.80 -1.44 -19.65
C ALA A 135 22.86 -2.27 -18.35
N TRP A 136 23.06 -1.60 -17.22
CA TRP A 136 23.03 -2.25 -15.91
C TRP A 136 21.64 -2.84 -15.59
N VAL A 137 20.55 -2.15 -15.94
CA VAL A 137 19.19 -2.68 -15.77
C VAL A 137 19.00 -3.93 -16.61
N TYR A 138 19.44 -3.96 -17.87
CA TYR A 138 19.31 -5.14 -18.73
C TYR A 138 20.19 -6.31 -18.25
N GLU A 139 21.38 -6.03 -17.72
CA GLU A 139 22.27 -7.05 -17.18
C GLU A 139 21.69 -7.70 -15.90
N THR A 140 21.15 -6.89 -14.99
CA THR A 140 20.71 -7.37 -13.66
C THR A 140 19.22 -7.69 -13.59
N GLY A 141 18.43 -7.15 -14.50
CA GLY A 141 16.97 -7.17 -14.49
C GLY A 141 16.32 -6.35 -13.36
N MET A 142 17.09 -5.55 -12.61
CA MET A 142 16.59 -4.75 -11.48
C MET A 142 15.71 -5.57 -10.50
N ARG A 143 16.14 -6.79 -10.17
CA ARG A 143 15.35 -7.78 -9.39
C ARG A 143 15.36 -7.55 -7.87
N GLN A 144 16.11 -6.57 -7.41
CA GLN A 144 16.23 -6.20 -6.00
C GLN A 144 16.30 -4.68 -5.89
N PRO A 145 15.91 -4.11 -4.73
CA PRO A 145 16.14 -2.69 -4.46
C PRO A 145 17.62 -2.33 -4.60
N PHE A 146 17.92 -1.08 -4.90
CA PHE A 146 19.25 -0.50 -4.81
C PHE A 146 19.13 0.89 -4.19
N ILE A 147 20.20 1.38 -3.60
CA ILE A 147 20.20 2.66 -2.89
C ILE A 147 21.22 3.57 -3.53
N VAL A 148 20.85 4.81 -3.76
CA VAL A 148 21.72 5.89 -4.18
C VAL A 148 21.81 6.88 -3.02
N GLU A 149 22.95 6.89 -2.33
CA GLU A 149 23.11 7.65 -1.08
C GLU A 149 23.06 9.16 -1.32
N SER A 150 23.41 9.61 -2.53
CA SER A 150 23.43 11.01 -2.92
C SER A 150 22.88 11.18 -4.35
N PRO A 151 21.97 12.13 -4.60
CA PRO A 151 21.18 12.19 -5.84
C PRO A 151 21.98 12.62 -7.08
N GLU A 152 23.24 13.02 -6.90
CA GLU A 152 24.15 13.40 -7.98
C GLU A 152 24.29 12.25 -8.98
N GLY A 153 24.23 12.60 -10.26
CA GLY A 153 24.28 11.64 -11.35
C GLY A 153 22.95 10.94 -11.67
N LEU A 154 21.85 11.16 -10.92
CA LEU A 154 20.53 10.61 -11.29
C LEU A 154 19.76 11.48 -12.30
N ASP A 155 20.31 12.63 -12.68
CA ASP A 155 19.64 13.67 -13.47
C ASP A 155 18.28 14.08 -12.90
N MET A 156 18.11 13.93 -11.58
CA MET A 156 16.90 14.29 -10.86
C MET A 156 16.98 15.74 -10.36
N ARG A 157 15.81 16.34 -10.17
CA ARG A 157 15.67 17.64 -9.51
C ARG A 157 14.61 17.51 -8.43
N MET A 158 14.90 18.08 -7.27
CA MET A 158 13.99 18.14 -6.13
C MET A 158 13.83 19.60 -5.68
N PRO A 159 12.73 19.94 -4.99
CA PRO A 159 12.56 21.26 -4.40
C PRO A 159 13.62 21.54 -3.32
N ASP A 160 13.63 22.76 -2.81
CA ASP A 160 14.56 23.15 -1.73
C ASP A 160 14.45 22.18 -0.53
N PRO A 161 15.57 21.67 0.01
CA PRO A 161 15.56 20.80 1.20
C PRO A 161 14.88 21.40 2.44
N SER A 162 14.74 22.74 2.51
CA SER A 162 14.03 23.42 3.60
C SER A 162 12.51 23.49 3.40
N LEU A 163 11.97 22.93 2.30
CA LEU A 163 10.53 22.92 2.02
C LEU A 163 9.76 22.32 3.20
N SER A 164 8.85 23.10 3.78
CA SER A 164 8.00 22.67 4.90
C SER A 164 6.65 22.11 4.43
N VAL A 165 5.94 21.41 5.31
CA VAL A 165 4.57 20.95 5.05
C VAL A 165 3.61 22.13 4.84
N ARG A 166 3.87 23.30 5.45
CA ARG A 166 3.13 24.54 5.16
C ARG A 166 3.35 25.00 3.73
N ASP A 167 4.59 24.96 3.23
CA ASP A 167 4.90 25.34 1.84
C ASP A 167 4.22 24.38 0.85
N VAL A 168 4.21 23.08 1.15
CA VAL A 168 3.45 22.08 0.36
C VAL A 168 1.97 22.44 0.31
N SER A 169 1.37 22.85 1.43
CA SER A 169 -0.04 23.25 1.47
C SER A 169 -0.35 24.44 0.57
N VAL A 170 0.59 25.38 0.41
CA VAL A 170 0.45 26.54 -0.49
C VAL A 170 0.70 26.17 -1.95
N LEU A 171 1.72 25.35 -2.23
CA LEU A 171 2.11 24.99 -3.60
C LEU A 171 1.18 23.95 -4.26
N VAL A 172 0.42 23.21 -3.44
CA VAL A 172 -0.48 22.13 -3.89
C VAL A 172 -1.95 22.43 -3.58
N GLY A 173 -2.25 23.12 -2.49
CA GLY A 173 -3.61 23.33 -1.98
C GLY A 173 -4.36 24.52 -2.56
N GLU A 174 -5.59 24.73 -2.07
CA GLU A 174 -6.49 25.80 -2.56
C GLU A 174 -6.21 27.20 -1.99
N TRP A 175 -5.60 27.30 -0.81
CA TRP A 175 -5.40 28.56 -0.11
C TRP A 175 -4.07 29.22 -0.49
N GLY A 176 -4.17 30.16 -1.43
CA GLY A 176 -3.10 31.03 -1.87
C GLY A 176 -3.66 32.24 -2.60
N ASP A 177 -4.49 33.02 -1.92
CA ASP A 177 -4.72 34.43 -2.26
C ASP A 177 -3.47 35.26 -1.92
N LEU A 178 -2.39 35.01 -2.66
CA LEU A 178 -1.32 35.98 -2.81
C LEU A 178 -1.23 36.40 -4.28
N PHE A 179 -2.07 37.38 -4.62
CA PHE A 179 -1.84 38.41 -5.64
C PHE A 179 -1.15 37.96 -6.94
N ARG A 180 -1.93 37.50 -7.92
CA ARG A 180 -1.67 37.82 -9.34
C ARG A 180 -2.98 38.03 -10.08
N VAL A 181 -3.61 39.16 -9.80
CA VAL A 181 -4.41 39.84 -10.81
C VAL A 181 -3.38 40.56 -11.68
N ASP A 182 -3.23 40.16 -12.94
CA ASP A 182 -2.56 41.06 -13.88
C ASP A 182 -3.40 42.34 -14.02
N SER A 183 -2.81 43.38 -14.61
CA SER A 183 -3.50 44.65 -14.85
C SER A 183 -4.71 44.54 -15.80
N ALA A 184 -5.05 43.32 -16.26
CA ALA A 184 -6.12 43.01 -17.20
C ALA A 184 -7.27 42.17 -16.58
N GLY A 185 -7.19 41.77 -15.31
CA GLY A 185 -8.31 41.11 -14.62
C GLY A 185 -8.61 39.68 -15.07
N MET A 186 -7.65 38.98 -15.72
CA MET A 186 -7.87 37.62 -16.23
C MET A 186 -7.13 36.57 -15.39
N LEU A 187 -7.89 35.81 -14.59
CA LEU A 187 -7.37 34.72 -13.78
C LEU A 187 -7.24 33.44 -14.62
N GLU A 188 -6.06 33.16 -15.19
CA GLU A 188 -5.73 31.83 -15.75
C GLU A 188 -4.62 31.14 -14.93
N SER A 189 -4.93 30.64 -13.74
CA SER A 189 -4.07 29.60 -13.14
C SER A 189 -4.48 28.23 -13.70
N LYS A 190 -3.90 27.82 -14.84
CA LYS A 190 -4.01 26.46 -15.43
C LYS A 190 -3.41 25.33 -14.56
N THR A 191 -3.14 25.58 -13.28
CA THR A 191 -2.42 24.68 -12.38
C THR A 191 -3.43 23.94 -11.49
N LYS A 192 -3.30 22.61 -11.39
CA LYS A 192 -4.15 21.75 -10.54
C LYS A 192 -4.01 22.20 -9.09
N ARG A 193 -5.14 22.32 -8.38
CA ARG A 193 -5.20 22.51 -6.93
C ARG A 193 -5.91 21.32 -6.29
N ILE A 194 -5.48 20.93 -5.11
CA ILE A 194 -6.02 19.77 -4.37
C ILE A 194 -6.69 20.28 -3.10
N SER A 195 -8.02 20.16 -3.06
CA SER A 195 -8.85 20.60 -1.94
C SER A 195 -8.91 19.56 -0.83
N ASN A 196 -9.09 18.30 -1.20
CA ASN A 196 -9.26 17.18 -0.29
C ASN A 196 -8.10 16.21 -0.40
N ILE A 197 -7.64 15.72 0.74
CA ILE A 197 -6.61 14.70 0.85
C ILE A 197 -7.06 13.58 1.76
N TYR A 198 -6.47 12.42 1.56
CA TYR A 198 -6.66 11.25 2.40
C TYR A 198 -5.54 11.15 3.43
N ILE A 199 -5.92 10.91 4.68
CA ILE A 199 -4.99 10.76 5.80
C ILE A 199 -5.10 9.35 6.34
N LEU A 200 -3.98 8.64 6.47
CA LEU A 200 -3.94 7.37 7.18
C LEU A 200 -3.90 7.63 8.69
N ASP A 201 -4.87 7.11 9.45
CA ASP A 201 -4.73 6.94 10.89
C ASP A 201 -3.82 5.76 11.16
N VAL A 202 -2.66 6.01 11.76
CA VAL A 202 -1.60 4.99 11.85
C VAL A 202 -1.99 3.90 12.84
N ALA A 203 -2.69 4.24 13.91
CA ALA A 203 -3.04 3.26 14.93
C ALA A 203 -4.01 2.21 14.36
N THR A 204 -5.06 2.66 13.66
CA THR A 204 -6.09 1.77 13.10
C THR A 204 -5.80 1.29 11.68
N GLN A 205 -4.79 1.85 11.00
CA GLN A 205 -4.53 1.65 9.57
C GLN A 205 -5.72 2.04 8.66
N GLN A 206 -6.67 2.83 9.16
CA GLN A 206 -7.83 3.29 8.37
C GLN A 206 -7.54 4.60 7.65
N GLU A 207 -8.11 4.73 6.45
CA GLU A 207 -8.08 5.98 5.70
C GLU A 207 -9.19 6.94 6.17
N LEU A 208 -8.80 8.17 6.49
CA LEU A 208 -9.67 9.26 6.89
C LEU A 208 -9.84 10.25 5.73
N SER A 209 -11.08 10.59 5.44
CA SER A 209 -11.46 11.63 4.47
C SER A 209 -11.83 12.95 5.15
N GLY A 210 -12.12 13.99 4.37
CA GLY A 210 -12.53 15.30 4.89
C GLY A 210 -11.39 16.20 5.35
N TRP A 211 -10.15 15.86 5.02
CA TRP A 211 -8.97 16.68 5.33
C TRP A 211 -8.60 17.59 4.17
N THR A 212 -8.12 18.77 4.52
CA THR A 212 -7.48 19.69 3.58
C THR A 212 -5.98 19.72 3.84
N LEU A 213 -5.20 20.19 2.86
CA LEU A 213 -3.77 20.40 3.06
C LEU A 213 -3.46 21.41 4.18
N SER A 214 -4.32 22.43 4.34
CA SER A 214 -4.19 23.41 5.42
C SER A 214 -4.42 22.79 6.80
N SER A 215 -5.46 21.96 6.95
CA SER A 215 -5.71 21.28 8.23
C SER A 215 -4.63 20.24 8.54
N TRP A 216 -4.11 19.56 7.51
CA TRP A 216 -2.95 18.68 7.65
C TRP A 216 -1.70 19.43 8.10
N ALA A 217 -1.37 20.55 7.46
CA ALA A 217 -0.22 21.35 7.86
C ALA A 217 -0.35 21.88 9.30
N ALA A 218 -1.56 22.29 9.71
CA ALA A 218 -1.84 22.66 11.09
C ALA A 218 -1.57 21.48 12.06
N PHE A 219 -2.10 20.29 11.75
CA PHE A 219 -1.87 19.07 12.54
C PHE A 219 -0.40 18.66 12.59
N PHE A 220 0.30 18.68 11.46
CA PHE A 220 1.70 18.24 11.34
C PHE A 220 2.64 19.07 12.23
N HIS A 221 2.37 20.37 12.32
CA HIS A 221 3.17 21.31 13.10
C HIS A 221 2.65 21.52 14.54
N ASP A 222 1.57 20.86 14.94
CA ASP A 222 1.07 20.92 16.31
C ASP A 222 2.00 20.11 17.25
N PRO A 223 2.69 20.76 18.21
CA PRO A 223 3.53 20.06 19.18
C PRO A 223 2.72 19.25 20.20
N ALA A 224 1.43 19.55 20.36
CA ALA A 224 0.53 18.89 21.30
C ALA A 224 -0.26 17.73 20.67
N ARG A 225 0.02 17.36 19.42
CA ARG A 225 -0.65 16.24 18.75
C ARG A 225 -0.50 14.94 19.54
N SER A 226 -1.61 14.26 19.78
CA SER A 226 -1.65 12.96 20.46
C SER A 226 -1.78 11.78 19.48
N LYS A 227 -2.37 12.02 18.31
CA LYS A 227 -2.58 11.01 17.26
C LYS A 227 -1.38 10.91 16.32
N ILE A 228 -1.12 9.70 15.82
CA ILE A 228 -0.13 9.49 14.75
C ILE A 228 -0.89 9.32 13.43
N ARG A 229 -0.61 10.22 12.47
CA ARG A 229 -1.25 10.23 11.16
C ARG A 229 -0.23 10.39 10.05
N ASN A 230 -0.59 9.95 8.85
CA ASN A 230 0.35 9.89 7.73
C ASN A 230 -0.34 10.26 6.41
N VAL A 231 0.36 10.97 5.54
CA VAL A 231 -0.04 11.20 4.14
C VAL A 231 0.88 10.39 3.25
N ILE A 232 0.32 9.40 2.55
CA ILE A 232 1.07 8.54 1.62
C ILE A 232 0.59 8.63 0.16
N SER A 233 -0.64 9.10 -0.07
CA SER A 233 -1.31 9.01 -1.39
C SER A 233 -1.54 10.37 -2.07
N LEU A 234 -0.80 11.42 -1.70
CA LEU A 234 -0.96 12.75 -2.31
C LEU A 234 -0.31 12.83 -3.69
N GLU A 235 -1.07 12.49 -4.72
CA GLU A 235 -0.71 12.63 -6.13
C GLU A 235 -0.74 14.11 -6.55
N MET A 236 0.43 14.67 -6.84
CA MET A 236 0.61 16.11 -7.03
C MET A 236 0.94 16.52 -8.48
N SER A 237 0.82 15.63 -9.46
CA SER A 237 1.08 16.00 -10.87
C SER A 237 0.18 17.14 -11.32
N GLY A 238 0.78 18.10 -12.03
CA GLY A 238 0.09 19.31 -12.51
C GLY A 238 -0.03 20.44 -11.50
N THR A 239 0.53 20.30 -10.29
CA THR A 239 0.64 21.37 -9.28
C THR A 239 1.90 22.20 -9.48
N GLU A 240 2.06 23.31 -8.74
CA GLU A 240 3.28 24.11 -8.79
C GLU A 240 4.48 23.37 -8.19
N LEU A 241 4.26 22.63 -7.10
CA LEU A 241 5.31 21.82 -6.49
C LEU A 241 5.86 20.77 -7.48
N ALA A 242 4.98 20.12 -8.25
CA ALA A 242 5.40 19.13 -9.24
C ALA A 242 6.31 19.72 -10.33
N ARG A 243 6.19 21.02 -10.68
CA ARG A 243 7.08 21.67 -11.65
C ARG A 243 8.52 21.78 -11.16
N GLN A 244 8.73 21.78 -9.85
CA GLN A 244 10.06 21.83 -9.25
C GLN A 244 10.76 20.46 -9.31
N ILE A 245 10.02 19.38 -9.55
CA ILE A 245 10.52 18.01 -9.50
C ILE A 245 10.83 17.47 -10.92
N VAL A 246 11.99 16.84 -11.05
CA VAL A 246 12.34 15.99 -12.19
C VAL A 246 12.67 14.61 -11.63
N ARG A 247 11.86 13.59 -11.98
CA ARG A 247 12.08 12.19 -11.59
C ARG A 247 13.47 11.71 -12.03
N PRO A 248 14.09 10.77 -11.30
CA PRO A 248 15.34 10.13 -11.72
C PRO A 248 15.27 9.58 -13.15
N ARG A 249 16.40 9.63 -13.85
CA ARG A 249 16.55 9.08 -15.20
C ARG A 249 17.51 7.91 -15.17
N ILE A 250 17.10 6.80 -15.78
CA ILE A 250 18.00 5.69 -16.07
C ILE A 250 18.84 6.09 -17.29
N LYS A 251 20.16 6.16 -17.12
CA LYS A 251 21.06 6.71 -18.13
C LYS A 251 21.26 5.78 -19.31
N HIS A 252 21.22 6.34 -20.51
CA HIS A 252 21.58 5.63 -21.73
C HIS A 252 22.97 6.10 -22.21
N PRO A 253 23.96 5.20 -22.35
CA PRO A 253 25.35 5.58 -22.61
C PRO A 253 25.58 6.24 -23.98
N HIS A 254 24.65 6.12 -24.93
CA HIS A 254 24.80 6.63 -26.31
C HIS A 254 23.78 7.72 -26.69
N LEU A 255 22.99 8.23 -25.74
CA LEU A 255 22.03 9.31 -25.95
C LEU A 255 22.49 10.56 -25.19
N THR A 256 23.70 11.00 -25.49
CA THR A 256 24.09 12.39 -25.27
C THR A 256 23.49 13.20 -26.42
N VAL A 257 22.73 14.25 -26.10
CA VAL A 257 22.26 15.29 -27.03
C VAL A 257 21.16 14.90 -28.05
N HIS A 258 19.90 14.86 -27.59
CA HIS A 258 18.80 15.42 -28.40
C HIS A 258 17.76 16.10 -27.48
N PRO A 259 17.61 17.43 -27.52
CA PRO A 259 16.86 18.22 -26.52
C PRO A 259 15.34 17.99 -26.52
N LEU A 260 14.80 17.24 -27.50
CA LEU A 260 13.37 16.91 -27.60
C LEU A 260 13.06 15.45 -27.18
N ARG A 261 14.07 14.59 -27.00
CA ARG A 261 13.93 13.19 -26.55
C ARG A 261 14.38 12.96 -25.11
N SER A 262 14.97 13.97 -24.47
CA SER A 262 15.50 14.00 -23.09
C SER A 262 14.45 13.85 -21.97
N LEU A 263 13.18 13.64 -22.30
CA LEU A 263 12.09 13.41 -21.35
C LEU A 263 11.71 11.92 -21.19
N ARG A 264 12.36 11.01 -21.93
CA ARG A 264 12.04 9.58 -21.85
C ARG A 264 12.60 8.98 -20.56
N ARG A 265 11.71 8.73 -19.60
CA ARG A 265 11.95 7.83 -18.48
C ARG A 265 11.81 6.41 -19.03
N GLU A 266 12.92 5.87 -19.52
CA GLU A 266 13.00 4.77 -20.50
C GLU A 266 12.19 3.51 -20.15
N LEU A 267 11.92 3.27 -18.87
CA LEU A 267 11.15 2.11 -18.40
C LEU A 267 9.68 2.39 -18.10
N ASP A 268 9.25 3.65 -18.05
CA ASP A 268 7.87 4.00 -17.67
C ASP A 268 6.91 3.78 -18.84
N TRP A 269 6.13 2.71 -18.78
CA TRP A 269 5.15 2.37 -19.82
C TRP A 269 4.14 3.48 -20.10
N ALA A 270 3.70 4.25 -19.09
CA ALA A 270 2.77 5.34 -19.33
C ALA A 270 3.44 6.47 -20.12
N ASP A 271 4.70 6.80 -19.84
CA ASP A 271 5.42 7.83 -20.61
C ASP A 271 5.63 7.40 -22.09
N HIS A 272 5.92 6.11 -22.36
CA HIS A 272 6.26 5.62 -23.70
C HIS A 272 5.09 5.14 -24.56
N MET A 273 4.17 4.38 -23.95
CA MET A 273 3.19 3.59 -24.68
C MET A 273 1.80 4.22 -24.67
N TRP A 274 1.55 5.20 -23.79
CA TRP A 274 0.22 5.79 -23.69
C TRP A 274 -0.15 6.60 -24.94
N PRO A 275 -1.28 6.32 -25.60
CA PRO A 275 -1.68 6.99 -26.83
C PRO A 275 -1.81 8.51 -26.64
N PRO A 276 -1.15 9.35 -27.48
CA PRO A 276 -1.17 10.81 -27.32
C PRO A 276 -2.58 11.42 -27.24
N GLU A 277 -3.52 10.87 -27.98
CA GLU A 277 -4.93 11.27 -28.04
C GLU A 277 -5.67 11.00 -26.72
N LEU A 278 -5.32 9.93 -26.01
CA LEU A 278 -5.91 9.56 -24.71
C LEU A 278 -5.18 10.21 -23.53
N LYS A 279 -4.02 10.83 -23.74
CA LYS A 279 -3.24 11.46 -22.63
C LYS A 279 -4.01 12.56 -21.91
N LYS A 280 -4.98 13.20 -22.56
CA LYS A 280 -5.77 14.29 -21.95
C LYS A 280 -6.87 13.79 -21.02
N THR A 281 -7.41 12.61 -21.27
CA THR A 281 -8.63 12.11 -20.62
C THR A 281 -8.36 10.93 -19.69
N GLU A 282 -7.44 10.04 -20.06
CA GLU A 282 -7.29 8.72 -19.41
C GLU A 282 -5.89 8.49 -18.84
N TYR A 283 -4.98 9.44 -18.97
CA TYR A 283 -3.60 9.26 -18.51
C TYR A 283 -3.52 8.96 -17.02
N PRO A 284 -2.88 7.84 -16.61
CA PRO A 284 -2.76 7.48 -15.20
C PRO A 284 -1.84 8.47 -14.51
N LYS A 285 -2.34 9.11 -13.45
CA LYS A 285 -1.58 10.07 -12.64
C LYS A 285 -1.05 9.33 -11.41
N VAL A 286 0.12 8.73 -11.56
CA VAL A 286 0.77 7.90 -10.52
C VAL A 286 2.28 8.12 -10.47
N GLN A 287 2.76 9.23 -11.06
CA GLN A 287 4.18 9.47 -11.26
C GLN A 287 4.83 10.25 -10.11
N LEU A 288 4.06 11.13 -9.45
CA LEU A 288 4.58 12.06 -8.44
C LEU A 288 3.68 12.11 -7.22
N TYR A 289 4.16 11.52 -6.13
CA TYR A 289 3.52 11.55 -4.83
C TYR A 289 4.32 12.40 -3.84
N CYS A 290 3.64 13.18 -3.01
CA CYS A 290 4.24 13.90 -1.89
C CYS A 290 3.84 13.20 -0.58
N LEU A 291 4.79 12.51 0.04
CA LEU A 291 4.55 11.82 1.29
C LEU A 291 4.98 12.69 2.45
N MET A 292 4.11 12.81 3.44
CA MET A 292 4.36 13.60 4.65
C MET A 292 3.97 12.73 5.84
N SER A 293 4.97 12.35 6.63
CA SER A 293 4.79 11.45 7.77
C SER A 293 5.29 12.14 9.03
N VAL A 294 4.51 12.10 10.11
CA VAL A 294 5.05 12.46 11.43
C VAL A 294 5.94 11.31 11.93
N LYS A 295 6.69 11.58 13.00
CA LYS A 295 7.48 10.55 13.68
C LYS A 295 6.57 9.37 14.08
N ASP A 296 7.12 8.16 13.95
CA ASP A 296 6.47 6.89 14.31
C ASP A 296 5.29 6.49 13.42
N SER A 297 5.07 7.18 12.28
CA SER A 297 4.12 6.72 11.26
C SER A 297 4.52 5.35 10.69
N TYR A 298 3.51 4.50 10.53
CA TYR A 298 3.62 3.14 9.96
C TYR A 298 2.61 2.94 8.85
N THR A 299 3.02 2.18 7.83
CA THR A 299 2.17 1.69 6.75
C THR A 299 2.49 0.21 6.59
N ASP A 300 1.48 -0.63 6.66
CA ASP A 300 1.66 -2.08 6.69
C ASP A 300 2.22 -2.66 5.38
N PHE A 301 2.62 -3.93 5.41
CA PHE A 301 3.17 -4.64 4.26
C PHE A 301 2.19 -4.64 3.09
N HIS A 302 2.69 -4.25 1.91
CA HIS A 302 1.92 -4.25 0.68
C HIS A 302 2.82 -4.48 -0.53
N ILE A 303 2.19 -4.79 -1.65
CA ILE A 303 2.80 -4.71 -2.99
C ILE A 303 2.19 -3.47 -3.65
N ASP A 304 3.03 -2.61 -4.22
CA ASP A 304 2.56 -1.42 -4.94
C ASP A 304 1.57 -1.80 -6.05
N PHE A 305 0.58 -0.93 -6.26
CA PHE A 305 -0.52 -1.18 -7.20
C PHE A 305 0.02 -1.52 -8.60
N GLY A 306 -0.57 -2.54 -9.22
CA GLY A 306 -0.14 -3.05 -10.52
C GLY A 306 1.24 -3.71 -10.53
N GLY A 307 1.84 -3.99 -9.36
CA GLY A 307 3.20 -4.53 -9.27
C GLY A 307 4.25 -3.56 -9.81
N THR A 308 4.01 -2.26 -9.64
CA THR A 308 4.86 -1.21 -10.20
C THR A 308 6.22 -1.13 -9.51
N SER A 309 7.24 -0.68 -10.26
CA SER A 309 8.49 -0.24 -9.66
C SER A 309 8.37 1.21 -9.22
N VAL A 310 8.88 1.52 -8.03
CA VAL A 310 8.82 2.87 -7.43
C VAL A 310 10.21 3.43 -7.23
N PHE A 311 10.33 4.76 -7.25
CA PHE A 311 11.49 5.45 -6.72
C PHE A 311 11.07 6.23 -5.47
N TYR A 312 11.90 6.21 -4.43
CA TYR A 312 11.68 6.95 -3.20
C TYR A 312 12.84 7.90 -2.95
N HIS A 313 12.57 9.17 -2.72
CA HIS A 313 13.58 10.16 -2.34
C HIS A 313 13.20 10.84 -1.03
N ILE A 314 14.12 10.85 -0.06
CA ILE A 314 13.90 11.49 1.23
C ILE A 314 14.37 12.94 1.16
N LEU A 315 13.44 13.89 1.05
CA LEU A 315 13.79 15.32 1.07
C LEU A 315 14.27 15.75 2.47
N SER A 316 13.54 15.35 3.51
CA SER A 316 13.83 15.65 4.91
C SER A 316 13.36 14.50 5.81
N GLY A 317 14.05 14.29 6.93
CA GLY A 317 13.78 13.20 7.87
C GLY A 317 14.42 11.87 7.46
N ALA A 318 13.72 10.78 7.77
CA ALA A 318 14.15 9.41 7.49
C ALA A 318 12.95 8.47 7.34
N LYS A 319 13.15 7.38 6.60
CA LYS A 319 12.20 6.26 6.47
C LYS A 319 12.93 4.95 6.70
N THR A 320 12.25 3.99 7.32
CA THR A 320 12.71 2.61 7.38
C THR A 320 11.76 1.74 6.57
N PHE A 321 12.30 0.97 5.64
CA PHE A 321 11.58 0.00 4.82
C PHE A 321 11.86 -1.42 5.31
N TYR A 322 10.86 -2.29 5.20
CA TYR A 322 10.94 -3.70 5.54
C TYR A 322 10.62 -4.52 4.28
N PHE A 323 11.65 -5.03 3.63
CA PHE A 323 11.53 -5.73 2.34
C PHE A 323 11.44 -7.23 2.50
N ILE A 324 10.54 -7.84 1.75
CA ILE A 324 10.37 -9.28 1.64
C ILE A 324 10.53 -9.65 0.15
N PRO A 325 11.42 -10.60 -0.22
CA PRO A 325 11.58 -11.00 -1.61
C PRO A 325 10.28 -11.57 -2.19
N PRO A 326 9.87 -11.21 -3.41
CA PRO A 326 8.64 -11.69 -4.04
C PRO A 326 8.81 -13.11 -4.63
N SER A 327 9.30 -14.05 -3.81
CA SER A 327 9.32 -15.46 -4.18
C SER A 327 7.89 -15.99 -4.27
N GLU A 328 7.64 -17.00 -5.12
CA GLU A 328 6.31 -17.62 -5.25
C GLU A 328 5.72 -18.03 -3.89
N LYS A 329 6.56 -18.55 -2.98
CA LYS A 329 6.17 -18.90 -1.61
C LYS A 329 5.72 -17.69 -0.80
N ASN A 330 6.45 -16.58 -0.87
CA ASN A 330 6.11 -15.37 -0.12
C ASN A 330 4.86 -14.69 -0.70
N LEU A 331 4.69 -14.71 -2.03
CA LEU A 331 3.49 -14.18 -2.69
C LEU A 331 2.24 -14.96 -2.26
N LYS A 332 2.28 -16.30 -2.25
CA LYS A 332 1.16 -17.13 -1.73
C LYS A 332 0.85 -16.84 -0.26
N LYS A 333 1.87 -16.55 0.55
CA LYS A 333 1.66 -16.18 1.96
C LYS A 333 1.05 -14.78 2.09
N TYR A 334 1.54 -13.83 1.30
CA TYR A 334 1.03 -12.47 1.25
C TYR A 334 -0.44 -12.46 0.85
N GLU A 335 -0.80 -13.18 -0.21
CA GLU A 335 -2.18 -13.34 -0.67
C GLU A 335 -3.09 -13.90 0.43
N ARG A 336 -2.68 -14.98 1.10
CA ARG A 336 -3.44 -15.56 2.23
C ARG A 336 -3.59 -14.61 3.40
N TRP A 337 -2.51 -13.90 3.76
CA TRP A 337 -2.55 -12.92 4.85
C TRP A 337 -3.47 -11.75 4.51
N ASN A 338 -3.38 -11.23 3.28
CA ASN A 338 -4.18 -10.10 2.82
C ASN A 338 -5.67 -10.44 2.72
N ASN A 339 -6.01 -11.69 2.41
CA ASN A 339 -7.39 -12.17 2.35
C ASN A 339 -7.90 -12.72 3.70
N SER A 340 -7.09 -12.67 4.76
CA SER A 340 -7.48 -13.19 6.07
C SER A 340 -8.38 -12.20 6.82
N PHE A 341 -9.46 -12.70 7.42
CA PHE A 341 -10.28 -11.93 8.38
C PHE A 341 -9.47 -11.43 9.59
N ASN A 342 -8.32 -12.05 9.87
CA ASN A 342 -7.41 -11.66 10.95
C ASN A 342 -6.12 -11.00 10.40
N GLN A 343 -6.20 -10.32 9.24
CA GLN A 343 -5.06 -9.58 8.66
C GLN A 343 -4.51 -8.57 9.66
N ALA A 344 -5.38 -7.72 10.21
CA ALA A 344 -5.04 -6.74 11.25
C ALA A 344 -4.43 -7.42 12.49
N GLY A 345 -4.81 -8.67 12.75
CA GLY A 345 -4.35 -9.55 13.81
C GLY A 345 -2.89 -10.01 13.75
N THR A 346 -2.29 -9.96 12.56
CA THR A 346 -1.11 -10.76 12.22
C THR A 346 -0.05 -9.88 11.55
N PHE A 347 1.16 -9.85 12.11
CA PHE A 347 2.27 -9.11 11.52
C PHE A 347 2.94 -9.93 10.41
N PHE A 348 2.77 -9.54 9.14
CA PHE A 348 3.15 -10.37 7.99
C PHE A 348 4.61 -10.83 7.97
N ALA A 349 5.55 -10.05 8.51
CA ALA A 349 6.95 -10.47 8.57
C ALA A 349 7.20 -11.70 9.46
N ASP A 350 6.29 -12.05 10.37
CA ASP A 350 6.36 -13.31 11.14
C ASP A 350 6.04 -14.54 10.26
N GLU A 351 5.28 -14.33 9.17
CA GLU A 351 4.88 -15.40 8.27
C GLU A 351 5.97 -15.77 7.27
N VAL A 352 7.00 -14.94 7.10
CA VAL A 352 8.07 -15.16 6.12
C VAL A 352 9.40 -15.47 6.80
N LYS A 353 10.32 -16.06 6.03
CA LYS A 353 11.64 -16.43 6.55
C LYS A 353 12.58 -15.22 6.65
N ASP A 354 12.60 -14.42 5.59
CA ASP A 354 13.58 -13.35 5.40
C ASP A 354 12.82 -12.03 5.22
N CYS A 355 13.10 -11.07 6.10
CA CYS A 355 12.59 -9.70 6.04
C CYS A 355 13.73 -8.73 6.34
N TYR A 356 14.04 -7.85 5.38
CA TYR A 356 15.20 -6.98 5.38
C TYR A 356 14.84 -5.57 5.80
N ARG A 357 15.55 -5.02 6.78
CA ARG A 357 15.36 -3.64 7.24
C ARG A 357 16.36 -2.72 6.55
N VAL A 358 15.84 -1.70 5.86
CA VAL A 358 16.62 -0.67 5.17
C VAL A 358 16.25 0.69 5.73
N GLU A 359 17.24 1.49 6.12
CA GLU A 359 17.02 2.87 6.55
C GLU A 359 17.46 3.84 5.46
N LEU A 360 16.55 4.70 5.02
CA LEU A 360 16.84 5.84 4.15
C LEU A 360 16.80 7.12 4.97
N LYS A 361 17.82 7.95 4.78
CA LYS A 361 17.97 9.27 5.40
C LYS A 361 17.80 10.36 4.35
N ALA A 362 17.68 11.60 4.80
CA ALA A 362 17.64 12.76 3.93
C ALA A 362 18.71 12.69 2.82
N ARG A 363 18.30 13.05 1.61
CA ARG A 363 19.01 12.96 0.32
C ARG A 363 19.16 11.57 -0.29
N ASN A 364 18.92 10.48 0.44
CA ASN A 364 18.96 9.16 -0.16
C ASN A 364 17.82 9.01 -1.18
N THR A 365 18.12 8.30 -2.26
CA THR A 365 17.16 7.79 -3.23
C THR A 365 17.23 6.28 -3.25
N MET A 366 16.10 5.60 -3.39
CA MET A 366 16.01 4.16 -3.59
C MET A 366 15.17 3.88 -4.83
#